data_AF-A0A6I2WXU0-F1
#
_entry.id   AF-A0A6I2WXU0-F1
#
_cell.length_a   1.000
_cell.length_b   1.000
_cell.length_c   1.000
_cell.angle_alpha   90.00
_cell.angle_beta   90.00
_cell.angle_gamma   90.00
#
_symmetry.space_group_name_H-M   'P 1'
#
loop_
_entity.id
_entity.type
_entity.pdbx_description
1 polymer ?
#
loop_
_entity_poly.entity_id
_entity_poly.type
_entity_poly.pdbx_seq_one_letter_code
_entity_poly.pdbx_strand_id
1 'polypeptide(L)'
;MPEVLRRRNRLSSRQSQIVVGLAVLSGVLGALAGCHPTQTAGVDPVLTGLAAALVTWAGATSVWWVAGGAGAVIALAQPASWLLWVALAVCVVMSGVGATRESAAVTRSLCAAAIAQLALRLDLRSPFGLSAALAAVTMGAIVLSGLRRRSAETRRTARIIGLGALAFSGLSLLLLVIAGLA
;
A
#
# COMPACT_ATOMS: atom_id res chain seq x y z
N MET A 1 -3.86 1.29 40.40
CA MET A 1 -3.73 0.74 39.05
C MET A 1 -2.74 1.60 38.29
N PRO A 2 -1.56 1.09 37.90
CA PRO A 2 -0.65 1.85 37.06
C PRO A 2 -1.35 2.10 35.72
N GLU A 3 -1.45 3.37 35.33
CA GLU A 3 -1.86 3.73 33.98
C GLU A 3 -0.97 2.97 33.01
N VAL A 4 -1.54 1.99 32.31
CA VAL A 4 -0.91 1.37 31.16
C VAL A 4 -0.85 2.48 30.11
N LEU A 5 0.21 3.30 30.20
CA LEU A 5 0.52 4.35 29.25
C LEU A 5 0.56 3.66 27.90
N ARG A 6 -0.53 3.83 27.15
CA ARG A 6 -0.75 3.29 25.83
C ARG A 6 0.39 3.80 24.97
N ARG A 7 1.48 3.03 24.83
CA ARG A 7 2.63 3.32 23.96
C ARG A 7 2.11 3.35 22.54
N ARG A 8 1.56 4.50 22.15
CA ARG A 8 1.28 4.83 20.76
C ARG A 8 2.64 4.87 20.09
N ASN A 9 2.83 4.10 19.03
CA ASN A 9 4.02 4.16 18.18
C ASN A 9 4.14 5.59 17.63
N ARG A 10 4.87 6.45 18.33
CA ARG A 10 5.16 7.81 17.89
C ARG A 10 6.36 7.73 16.97
N LEU A 11 6.16 8.11 15.72
CA LEU A 11 7.25 8.30 14.78
C LEU A 11 8.06 9.50 15.23
N SER A 12 9.39 9.40 15.25
CA SER A 12 10.22 10.59 15.40
C SER A 12 10.05 11.49 14.16
N SER A 13 10.29 12.80 14.30
CA SER A 13 10.16 13.74 13.19
C SER A 13 11.02 13.33 11.99
N ARG A 14 12.25 12.86 12.24
CA ARG A 14 13.15 12.33 11.21
C ARG A 14 12.59 11.09 10.51
N GLN A 15 12.03 10.14 11.25
CA GLN A 15 11.40 8.95 10.67
C GLN A 15 10.17 9.32 9.83
N SER A 16 9.38 10.30 10.29
CA SER A 16 8.23 10.81 9.54
C SER A 16 8.64 11.39 8.19
N GLN A 17 9.70 12.22 8.15
CA GLN A 17 10.23 12.77 6.90
C GLN A 17 10.72 11.69 5.94
N ILE A 18 11.45 10.69 6.45
CA ILE A 18 11.93 9.56 5.64
C ILE A 18 10.74 8.77 5.05
N VAL A 19 9.73 8.47 5.87
CA VAL A 19 8.52 7.74 5.41
C VAL A 19 7.76 8.53 4.35
N VAL A 20 7.66 9.86 4.49
CA VAL A 20 7.04 10.71 3.47
C VAL A 20 7.86 10.69 2.17
N GLY A 21 9.18 10.81 2.26
CA GLY A 21 10.07 10.70 1.09
C GLY A 21 9.92 9.36 0.37
N LEU A 22 9.88 8.26 1.12
CA LEU A 22 9.64 6.91 0.56
C LEU A 22 8.26 6.80 -0.08
N ALA A 23 7.23 7.39 0.51
CA ALA A 23 5.89 7.39 -0.04
C ALA A 23 5.80 8.16 -1.35
N VAL A 24 6.42 9.34 -1.43
CA VAL A 24 6.48 10.13 -2.67
C VAL A 24 7.24 9.34 -3.75
N LEU A 25 8.41 8.80 -3.43
CA LEU A 25 9.20 8.01 -4.36
C LEU A 25 8.43 6.78 -4.87
N SER A 26 7.80 6.03 -3.96
CA SER A 26 6.96 4.88 -4.31
C SER A 26 5.77 5.28 -5.17
N GLY A 27 5.17 6.45 -4.92
CA GLY A 27 4.10 6.99 -5.76
C GLY A 27 4.55 7.30 -7.18
N VAL A 28 5.72 7.93 -7.36
CA VAL A 28 6.29 8.17 -8.70
C VAL A 28 6.55 6.85 -9.42
N LEU A 29 7.16 5.87 -8.75
CA LEU A 29 7.41 4.56 -9.34
C LEU A 29 6.12 3.79 -9.66
N GLY A 30 5.09 3.94 -8.82
CA GLY A 30 3.77 3.34 -9.04
C GLY A 30 3.06 3.94 -10.25
N ALA A 31 3.13 5.26 -10.43
CA ALA A 31 2.58 5.94 -11.60
C ALA A 31 3.23 5.46 -12.90
N LEU A 32 4.51 5.11 -12.86
CA LEU A 32 5.28 4.59 -13.98
C LEU A 32 5.19 3.06 -14.14
N ALA A 33 4.40 2.37 -13.33
CA ALA A 33 4.30 0.90 -13.39
C ALA A 33 3.52 0.39 -14.61
N GLY A 34 2.81 1.25 -15.35
CA GLY A 34 2.03 0.86 -16.52
C GLY A 34 0.78 0.04 -16.20
N CYS A 35 0.26 0.15 -14.98
CA CYS A 35 -0.96 -0.55 -14.57
C CYS A 35 -2.20 0.27 -14.99
N HIS A 36 -3.18 -0.39 -15.61
CA HIS A 36 -4.34 0.26 -16.24
C HIS A 36 -5.69 -0.20 -15.65
N PRO A 37 -5.99 0.09 -14.38
CA PRO A 37 -7.23 -0.36 -13.74
C PRO A 37 -8.50 0.28 -14.33
N THR A 38 -8.42 1.51 -14.84
CA THR A 38 -9.57 2.24 -15.40
C THR A 38 -9.53 2.36 -16.93
N GLN A 39 -8.46 1.88 -17.57
CA GLN A 39 -8.19 2.00 -19.01
C GLN A 39 -8.23 3.46 -19.52
N THR A 40 -8.05 4.43 -18.63
CA THR A 40 -8.13 5.86 -18.94
C THR A 40 -6.75 6.48 -18.87
N ALA A 41 -6.25 6.94 -20.03
CA ALA A 41 -4.97 7.61 -20.12
C ALA A 41 -4.92 8.82 -19.16
N GLY A 42 -3.86 8.92 -18.36
CA GLY A 42 -3.67 9.99 -17.38
C GLY A 42 -4.30 9.74 -16.00
N VAL A 43 -5.48 9.11 -15.92
CA VAL A 43 -6.10 8.76 -14.62
C VAL A 43 -5.37 7.58 -13.98
N ASP A 44 -5.00 6.58 -14.76
CA ASP A 44 -4.35 5.37 -14.28
C ASP A 44 -3.01 5.64 -13.53
N PRO A 45 -2.06 6.42 -14.08
CA PRO A 45 -0.83 6.77 -13.36
C PRO A 45 -1.08 7.52 -12.03
N VAL A 46 -2.09 8.39 -12.00
CA VAL A 46 -2.44 9.15 -10.79
C VAL A 46 -2.98 8.21 -9.72
N LEU A 47 -3.90 7.31 -10.08
CA LEU A 47 -4.48 6.36 -9.13
C LEU A 47 -3.44 5.36 -8.60
N THR A 48 -2.62 4.78 -9.47
CA THR A 48 -1.59 3.80 -9.09
C THR A 48 -0.49 4.45 -8.26
N GLY A 49 -0.09 5.69 -8.60
CA GLY A 49 0.86 6.47 -7.82
C GLY A 49 0.33 6.85 -6.44
N LEU A 50 -0.90 7.35 -6.34
CA LEU A 50 -1.52 7.66 -5.05
C LEU A 50 -1.71 6.41 -4.19
N ALA A 51 -2.11 5.29 -4.78
CA ALA A 51 -2.23 4.01 -4.09
C ALA A 51 -0.87 3.55 -3.52
N ALA A 52 0.18 3.56 -4.34
CA ALA A 52 1.52 3.16 -3.90
C ALA A 52 2.06 4.08 -2.79
N ALA A 53 1.87 5.39 -2.91
CA ALA A 53 2.24 6.36 -1.88
C ALA A 53 1.49 6.11 -0.56
N LEU A 54 0.16 5.92 -0.63
CA LEU A 54 -0.68 5.69 0.53
C LEU A 54 -0.31 4.38 1.25
N VAL A 55 -0.12 3.29 0.50
CA VAL A 55 0.28 1.99 1.06
C VAL A 55 1.64 2.09 1.74
N THR A 56 2.60 2.74 1.09
CA THR A 56 3.95 2.95 1.64
C THR A 56 3.89 3.72 2.96
N TRP A 57 3.18 4.85 2.96
CA TRP A 57 3.01 5.69 4.15
C TRP A 57 2.27 4.97 5.27
N ALA A 58 1.16 4.30 4.97
CA ALA A 58 0.39 3.54 5.95
C ALA A 58 1.19 2.36 6.51
N GLY A 59 2.04 1.75 5.68
CA GLY A 59 2.96 0.67 5.99
C GLY A 59 3.88 0.95 7.16
N ALA A 60 4.31 2.19 7.36
CA ALA A 60 5.13 2.58 8.52
C ALA A 60 4.51 2.22 9.89
N THR A 61 3.17 2.09 9.93
CA THR A 61 2.38 1.79 11.13
C THR A 61 1.58 0.50 11.05
N SER A 62 1.69 -0.25 9.95
CA SER A 62 0.94 -1.49 9.72
C SER A 62 1.36 -2.59 10.70
N VAL A 63 0.53 -3.63 10.83
CA VAL A 63 0.92 -4.80 11.61
C VAL A 63 1.93 -5.60 10.80
N TRP A 64 3.04 -6.00 11.41
CA TRP A 64 4.13 -6.71 10.71
C TRP A 64 3.64 -7.97 10.00
N TRP A 65 2.74 -8.75 10.61
CA TRP A 65 2.19 -9.96 9.99
C TRP A 65 1.26 -9.66 8.81
N VAL A 66 0.66 -8.47 8.74
CA VAL A 66 -0.15 -8.07 7.58
C VAL A 66 0.76 -7.81 6.38
N ALA A 67 1.87 -7.10 6.58
CA ALA A 67 2.85 -6.88 5.51
C ALA A 67 3.55 -8.19 5.10
N GLY A 68 3.96 -9.02 6.07
CA GLY A 68 4.52 -10.34 5.79
C GLY A 68 3.53 -11.26 5.06
N GLY A 69 2.27 -11.29 5.50
CA GLY A 69 1.21 -12.06 4.85
C GLY A 69 0.91 -11.59 3.42
N ALA A 70 0.89 -10.26 3.19
CA ALA A 70 0.75 -9.71 1.84
C ALA A 70 1.92 -10.13 0.93
N GLY A 71 3.16 -10.12 1.45
CA GLY A 71 4.31 -10.69 0.74
C GLY A 71 4.12 -12.17 0.39
N ALA A 72 3.66 -12.98 1.34
CA ALA A 72 3.43 -14.41 1.12
C ALA A 72 2.35 -14.67 0.06
N VAL A 73 1.25 -13.92 0.09
CA VAL A 73 0.18 -14.02 -0.92
C VAL A 73 0.72 -13.71 -2.32
N ILE A 74 1.51 -12.65 -2.46
CA ILE A 74 2.12 -12.29 -3.75
C ILE A 74 3.13 -13.35 -4.21
N ALA A 75 3.95 -13.89 -3.29
CA ALA A 75 4.89 -14.96 -3.58
C ALA A 75 4.19 -16.20 -4.14
N LEU A 76 3.09 -16.61 -3.52
CA LEU A 76 2.29 -17.76 -3.96
C LEU A 76 1.59 -17.52 -5.31
N ALA A 77 1.23 -16.27 -5.60
CA ALA A 77 0.60 -15.93 -6.87
C ALA A 77 1.58 -15.97 -8.07
N GLN A 78 2.89 -15.78 -7.84
CA GLN A 78 3.89 -15.64 -8.91
C GLN A 78 5.19 -16.44 -8.65
N PRO A 79 5.11 -17.78 -8.49
CA PRO A 79 6.24 -18.60 -8.05
C PRO A 79 7.40 -18.70 -9.05
N ALA A 80 7.18 -18.44 -10.33
CA ALA A 80 8.20 -18.56 -11.39
C ALA A 80 8.84 -17.22 -11.80
N SER A 81 8.62 -16.15 -11.03
CA SER A 81 9.06 -14.81 -11.40
C SER A 81 10.13 -14.27 -10.44
N TRP A 82 10.92 -13.29 -10.89
CA TRP A 82 11.85 -12.57 -10.01
C TRP A 82 11.13 -11.86 -8.84
N LEU A 83 9.83 -11.58 -8.99
CA LEU A 83 8.97 -10.99 -7.95
C LEU A 83 8.88 -11.91 -6.72
N LEU A 84 9.00 -13.23 -6.90
CA LEU A 84 9.03 -14.21 -5.80
C LEU A 84 10.12 -13.86 -4.79
N TRP A 85 11.34 -13.61 -5.26
CA TRP A 85 12.48 -13.35 -4.37
C TRP A 85 12.31 -12.08 -3.56
N VAL A 86 11.75 -11.04 -4.17
CA VAL A 86 11.43 -9.78 -3.48
C VAL A 86 10.32 -9.99 -2.45
N ALA A 87 9.28 -10.76 -2.81
CA ALA A 87 8.19 -11.09 -1.90
C ALA A 87 8.68 -11.91 -0.68
N LEU A 88 9.55 -12.90 -0.90
CA LEU A 88 10.18 -13.69 0.15
C LEU A 88 11.08 -12.83 1.05
N ALA A 89 11.87 -11.93 0.47
CA ALA A 89 12.68 -11.00 1.24
C ALA A 89 11.81 -10.14 2.17
N VAL A 90 10.65 -9.67 1.69
CA VAL A 90 9.69 -8.95 2.53
C VAL A 90 9.17 -9.82 3.67
N CYS A 91 8.82 -11.08 3.43
CA CYS A 91 8.40 -12.03 4.46
C CYS A 91 9.46 -12.22 5.54
N VAL A 92 10.73 -12.41 5.14
CA VAL A 92 11.86 -12.60 6.07
C VAL A 92 12.08 -11.35 6.91
N VAL A 93 12.16 -10.17 6.27
CA VAL A 93 12.39 -8.90 6.96
C VAL A 93 11.24 -8.59 7.94
N MET A 94 9.98 -8.81 7.55
CA MET A 94 8.83 -8.58 8.43
C MET A 94 8.77 -9.57 9.59
N SER A 95 9.18 -10.82 9.39
CA SER A 95 9.32 -11.82 10.46
C SER A 95 10.40 -11.39 11.47
N GLY A 96 11.55 -10.91 10.98
CA GLY A 96 12.61 -10.36 11.83
C GLY A 96 12.14 -9.15 12.65
N VAL A 97 11.38 -8.24 12.03
CA VAL A 97 10.76 -7.10 12.73
C VAL A 97 9.74 -7.56 13.79
N GLY A 98 9.05 -8.67 13.55
CA GLY A 98 8.17 -9.29 14.54
C GLY A 98 8.95 -9.88 15.73
N ALA A 99 10.10 -10.51 15.46
CA ALA A 99 10.96 -11.14 16.46
C ALA A 99 11.64 -10.12 17.38
N THR A 100 12.18 -9.03 16.84
CA THR A 100 12.85 -7.99 17.66
C THR A 100 11.88 -7.10 18.43
N ARG A 101 10.59 -7.09 18.05
CA ARG A 101 9.54 -6.23 18.64
C ARG A 101 9.87 -4.73 18.65
N GLU A 102 10.81 -4.29 17.81
CA GLU A 102 11.26 -2.89 17.76
C GLU A 102 10.37 -2.00 16.86
N SER A 103 10.47 -0.69 17.07
CA SER A 103 9.80 0.33 16.26
C SER A 103 10.52 0.54 14.92
N ALA A 104 10.47 -0.46 14.04
CA ALA A 104 11.09 -0.42 12.71
C ALA A 104 10.17 0.26 11.65
N ALA A 105 9.77 1.51 11.90
CA ALA A 105 8.81 2.21 11.02
C ALA A 105 9.31 2.38 9.58
N VAL A 106 10.58 2.75 9.40
CA VAL A 106 11.19 2.92 8.08
C VAL A 106 11.23 1.58 7.34
N THR A 107 11.65 0.51 8.02
CA THR A 107 11.67 -0.85 7.44
C THR A 107 10.29 -1.32 7.02
N ARG A 108 9.26 -1.12 7.86
CA ARG A 108 7.88 -1.45 7.51
C ARG A 108 7.37 -0.64 6.31
N SER A 109 7.73 0.64 6.23
CA SER A 109 7.43 1.50 5.08
C SER A 109 8.09 0.99 3.80
N LEU A 110 9.37 0.60 3.86
CA LEU A 110 10.10 0.05 2.72
C LEU A 110 9.48 -1.26 2.24
N CYS A 111 9.14 -2.17 3.16
CA CYS A 111 8.47 -3.42 2.80
C CYS A 111 7.08 -3.17 2.20
N ALA A 112 6.31 -2.20 2.72
CA ALA A 112 5.04 -1.82 2.13
C ALA A 112 5.19 -1.19 0.74
N ALA A 113 6.24 -0.40 0.51
CA ALA A 113 6.56 0.12 -0.82
C ALA A 113 6.86 -1.02 -1.80
N ALA A 114 7.70 -1.98 -1.39
CA ALA A 114 8.00 -3.17 -2.19
C ALA A 114 6.70 -3.92 -2.53
N ILE A 115 5.84 -4.21 -1.55
CA ILE A 115 4.54 -4.86 -1.76
C ILE A 115 3.68 -4.08 -2.75
N ALA A 116 3.60 -2.75 -2.63
CA ALA A 116 2.82 -1.93 -3.56
C ALA A 116 3.34 -2.08 -5.01
N GLN A 117 4.66 -2.03 -5.21
CA GLN A 117 5.26 -2.21 -6.54
C GLN A 117 5.04 -3.63 -7.09
N LEU A 118 5.15 -4.66 -6.24
CA LEU A 118 4.88 -6.04 -6.62
C LEU A 118 3.41 -6.23 -7.02
N ALA A 119 2.48 -5.67 -6.24
CA ALA A 119 1.05 -5.77 -6.50
C ALA A 119 0.63 -5.00 -7.77
N LEU A 120 1.24 -3.85 -8.06
CA LEU A 120 1.00 -3.10 -9.30
C LEU A 120 1.53 -3.81 -10.55
N ARG A 121 2.55 -4.67 -10.40
CA ARG A 121 3.17 -5.46 -11.47
C ARG A 121 2.66 -6.89 -11.51
N LEU A 122 1.62 -7.21 -10.75
CA LEU A 122 1.08 -8.55 -10.64
C LEU A 122 0.28 -8.88 -11.91
N ASP A 123 0.92 -9.53 -12.87
CA ASP A 123 0.26 -10.03 -14.07
C ASP A 123 -0.06 -11.52 -13.92
N LEU A 124 -1.19 -11.79 -13.27
CA LEU A 124 -1.83 -13.09 -13.35
C LEU A 124 -2.61 -13.06 -14.65
N ARG A 125 -2.14 -13.79 -15.67
CA ARG A 125 -2.77 -13.96 -17.01
C ARG A 125 -4.15 -14.63 -16.95
N SER A 126 -4.97 -14.26 -15.97
CA SER A 126 -6.25 -14.81 -15.59
C SER A 126 -7.36 -13.89 -16.09
N PRO A 127 -8.43 -14.44 -16.69
CA PRO A 127 -9.48 -13.66 -17.34
C PRO A 127 -10.42 -12.88 -16.39
N PHE A 128 -10.24 -12.95 -15.06
CA PHE A 128 -11.24 -12.45 -14.08
C PHE A 128 -10.78 -11.28 -13.20
N GLY A 129 -9.72 -10.56 -13.56
CA GLY A 129 -9.24 -9.44 -12.73
C GLY A 129 -8.73 -9.87 -11.35
N LEU A 130 -8.33 -11.15 -11.22
CA LEU A 130 -7.86 -11.74 -9.98
C LEU A 130 -6.59 -11.03 -9.46
N SER A 131 -5.74 -10.54 -10.36
CA SER A 131 -4.60 -9.68 -10.04
C SER A 131 -5.01 -8.39 -9.35
N ALA A 132 -6.02 -7.70 -9.90
CA ALA A 132 -6.56 -6.47 -9.32
C ALA A 132 -7.20 -6.74 -7.95
N ALA A 133 -7.93 -7.84 -7.80
CA ALA A 133 -8.52 -8.24 -6.53
C ALA A 133 -7.44 -8.52 -5.46
N LEU A 134 -6.39 -9.29 -5.80
CA LEU A 134 -5.27 -9.56 -4.89
C LEU A 134 -4.50 -8.28 -4.54
N ALA A 135 -4.25 -7.42 -5.52
CA ALA A 135 -3.62 -6.12 -5.30
C ALA A 135 -4.45 -5.27 -4.32
N ALA A 136 -5.77 -5.19 -4.53
CA ALA A 136 -6.67 -4.45 -3.66
C ALA A 136 -6.72 -5.03 -2.24
N VAL A 137 -6.79 -6.35 -2.09
CA VAL A 137 -6.83 -7.01 -0.78
C VAL A 137 -5.52 -6.80 -0.01
N THR A 138 -4.38 -7.03 -0.66
CA THR A 138 -3.05 -6.91 -0.02
C THR A 138 -2.74 -5.46 0.37
N MET A 139 -2.89 -4.52 -0.56
CA MET A 139 -2.70 -3.09 -0.30
C MET A 139 -3.73 -2.56 0.71
N GLY A 140 -4.99 -2.93 0.55
CA GLY A 140 -6.09 -2.54 1.45
C GLY A 140 -5.87 -3.01 2.88
N ALA A 141 -5.44 -4.25 3.08
CA ALA A 141 -5.12 -4.77 4.41
C ALA A 141 -3.99 -3.98 5.09
N ILE A 142 -2.93 -3.61 4.34
CA ILE A 142 -1.83 -2.79 4.86
C ILE A 142 -2.33 -1.40 5.26
N VAL A 143 -3.11 -0.75 4.39
CA VAL A 143 -3.66 0.59 4.65
C VAL A 143 -4.60 0.56 5.86
N LEU A 144 -5.57 -0.36 5.88
CA LEU A 144 -6.53 -0.48 6.99
C LEU A 144 -5.83 -0.77 8.32
N SER A 145 -4.85 -1.68 8.33
CA SER A 145 -4.11 -2.01 9.54
C SER A 145 -3.25 -0.84 10.04
N GLY A 146 -2.60 -0.10 9.13
CA GLY A 146 -1.84 1.10 9.46
C GLY A 146 -2.71 2.22 10.01
N LEU A 147 -3.82 2.54 9.33
CA LEU A 147 -4.74 3.60 9.74
C LEU A 147 -5.39 3.31 11.10
N ARG A 148 -5.77 2.05 11.38
CA ARG A 148 -6.36 1.66 12.68
C ARG A 148 -5.43 1.93 13.87
N ARG A 149 -4.11 1.95 13.65
CA ARG A 149 -3.10 2.18 14.69
C ARG A 149 -2.69 3.64 14.88
N ARG A 150 -3.03 4.55 13.95
CA ARG A 150 -2.73 5.99 14.05
C ARG A 150 -3.75 6.75 14.90
N SER A 151 -3.42 7.96 15.36
CA SER A 151 -4.36 8.82 16.11
C SER A 151 -5.58 9.22 15.26
N ALA A 152 -6.69 9.58 15.90
CA ALA A 152 -7.95 9.94 15.22
C ALA A 152 -7.79 11.14 14.28
N GLU A 153 -6.90 12.07 14.64
CA GLU A 153 -6.60 13.28 13.89
C GLU A 153 -5.88 12.96 12.57
N THR A 154 -4.81 12.15 12.62
CA THR A 154 -4.12 11.68 11.41
C THR A 154 -5.01 10.75 10.56
N ARG A 155 -5.94 10.01 11.18
CA ARG A 155 -6.94 9.23 10.45
C ARG A 155 -7.91 10.11 9.65
N ARG A 156 -8.29 11.29 10.15
CA ARG A 156 -9.17 12.21 9.41
C ARG A 156 -8.49 12.69 8.14
N THR A 157 -7.25 13.18 8.23
CA THR A 157 -6.49 13.65 7.06
C THR A 157 -6.30 12.53 6.03
N ALA A 158 -5.93 11.32 6.49
CA ALA A 158 -5.77 10.17 5.61
C ALA A 158 -7.09 9.71 4.97
N ARG A 159 -8.22 9.79 5.70
CA ARG A 159 -9.54 9.51 5.15
C ARG A 159 -9.95 10.54 4.11
N ILE A 160 -9.64 11.82 4.31
CA ILE A 160 -9.95 12.87 3.32
C ILE A 160 -9.16 12.63 2.04
N ILE A 161 -7.87 12.30 2.15
CA ILE A 161 -7.03 11.98 0.98
C ILE A 161 -7.51 10.67 0.31
N GLY A 162 -7.81 9.64 1.10
CA GLY A 162 -8.29 8.36 0.59
C GLY A 162 -9.70 8.42 -0.02
N LEU A 163 -10.62 9.16 0.59
CA LEU A 163 -11.96 9.43 0.04
C LEU A 163 -11.88 10.36 -1.17
N GLY A 164 -10.97 11.33 -1.18
CA GLY A 164 -10.71 12.17 -2.34
C GLY A 164 -10.24 11.33 -3.53
N ALA A 165 -9.32 10.39 -3.31
CA ALA A 165 -8.87 9.47 -4.35
C ALA A 165 -10.00 8.54 -4.84
N LEU A 166 -10.83 8.01 -3.94
CA LEU A 166 -12.00 7.18 -4.28
C LEU A 166 -13.12 7.95 -4.97
N ALA A 167 -13.37 9.19 -4.56
CA ALA A 167 -14.36 10.06 -5.17
C ALA A 167 -13.89 10.51 -6.55
N PHE A 168 -12.60 10.80 -6.72
CA PHE A 168 -12.02 11.14 -8.01
C PHE A 168 -12.07 9.96 -9.00
N SER A 169 -11.74 8.75 -8.55
CA SER A 169 -11.90 7.55 -9.39
C SER A 169 -13.36 7.25 -9.72
N GLY A 170 -14.28 7.40 -8.75
CA GLY A 170 -15.72 7.25 -8.98
C GLY A 170 -16.30 8.30 -9.94
N LEU A 171 -15.90 9.57 -9.81
CA LEU A 171 -16.31 10.65 -10.70
C LEU A 171 -15.75 10.47 -12.12
N SER A 172 -14.50 10.03 -12.24
CA SER A 172 -13.87 9.72 -13.53
C SER A 172 -14.60 8.57 -14.22
N LEU A 173 -14.96 7.52 -13.47
CA LEU A 173 -15.76 6.40 -13.98
C LEU A 173 -17.16 6.83 -14.43
N LEU A 174 -17.83 7.71 -13.65
CA LEU A 174 -19.14 8.26 -13.96
C LEU A 174 -19.12 9.11 -15.24
N LEU A 175 -18.14 10.01 -15.36
CA LEU A 175 -17.97 10.85 -16.55
C LEU A 175 -17.72 10.02 -17.81
N LEU A 176 -16.98 8.92 -17.68
CA LEU A 176 -16.69 8.00 -18.79
C LEU A 176 -17.92 7.20 -19.21
N VAL A 177 -18.77 6.78 -18.25
CA VAL A 177 -20.08 6.17 -18.56
C VAL A 177 -21.00 7.15 -19.29
N ILE A 178 -21.02 8.42 -18.89
CA ILE A 178 -21.84 9.45 -19.54
C ILE A 178 -21.30 9.78 -20.95
N ALA A 179 -19.97 9.85 -21.11
CA ALA A 179 -19.33 10.14 -22.38
C ALA A 179 -19.36 8.97 -23.38
N GLY A 180 -19.41 7.72 -22.91
CA GLY A 180 -19.51 6.52 -23.74
C GLY A 180 -20.95 6.10 -24.11
N LEU A 181 -21.96 6.83 -23.62
CA LEU A 181 -23.37 6.66 -23.98
C LEU A 181 -23.85 7.70 -25.01
N ALA A 182 -22.94 8.46 -25.63
CA ALA A 182 -23.19 9.38 -26.74
C ALA A 182 -22.52 8.88 -28.02
#